data_AF-I1YI26-F1
#
_entry.id   AF-I1YI26-F1
#
_cell.length_a   1.000
_cell.length_b   1.000
_cell.length_c   1.000
_cell.angle_alpha   90.00
_cell.angle_beta   90.00
_cell.angle_gamma   90.00
#
_symmetry.space_group_name_H-M   'P 1'
#
loop_
_entity.id
_entity.type
_entity.pdbx_description
1 polymer ?
#
loop_
_entity_poly.entity_id
_entity_poly.type
_entity_poly.pdbx_seq_one_letter_code
_entity_poly.pdbx_strand_id
1 'polypeptide(L)'
;MPRSLVLATLPHSKRQDPFFVRKNGNFSLALMAHPDIGLPYGSLPRLLIAFLTTEAVRTNSRDIELGKSLSDFLTKLKETPNGGPGGGITRVKEQMRRLFSTRISCTYTNKNLVSGTNLDIVDSYDLWWHPTSPDQSSLFKSHVCLNEGFFKEVTQRPVPIDMRALMALKKSPLEVDIYCWLTYRMSYLERTIVISWQDLQIQIGSSYARMRDFKAKFIQHLNRVLAVYPSARVRAVKNGLELKPSLTHIPKR
;
A
#
# COMPACT_ATOMS: atom_id res chain seq x y z
N MET A 1 -2.02 3.41 -6.86
CA MET A 1 -1.25 2.34 -6.21
C MET A 1 -0.84 1.30 -7.24
N PRO A 2 0.38 0.74 -7.20
CA PRO A 2 0.83 -0.28 -8.15
C PRO A 2 0.07 -1.59 -7.97
N ARG A 3 -0.11 -2.34 -9.06
CA ARG A 3 -0.93 -3.57 -9.05
C ARG A 3 -0.27 -4.68 -8.25
N SER A 4 1.05 -4.79 -8.36
CA SER A 4 1.88 -5.76 -7.62
C SER A 4 1.64 -5.72 -6.11
N LEU A 5 1.59 -4.53 -5.51
CA LEU A 5 1.39 -4.35 -4.06
C LEU A 5 -0.07 -4.49 -3.60
N VAL A 6 -1.02 -4.49 -4.53
CA VAL A 6 -2.42 -4.86 -4.26
C VAL A 6 -2.61 -6.38 -4.38
N LEU A 7 -1.88 -7.02 -5.29
CA LEU A 7 -1.90 -8.47 -5.47
C LEU A 7 -1.14 -9.22 -4.37
N ALA A 8 -0.13 -8.62 -3.78
CA ALA A 8 0.58 -9.13 -2.62
C ALA A 8 0.94 -7.97 -1.69
N THR A 9 0.46 -8.00 -0.46
CA THR A 9 0.52 -6.81 0.40
C THR A 9 1.89 -6.68 1.09
N LEU A 10 2.13 -5.53 1.73
CA LEU A 10 3.30 -5.34 2.62
C LEU A 10 3.09 -6.02 3.98
N PRO A 11 4.13 -6.23 4.81
CA PRO A 11 3.94 -6.70 6.18
C PRO A 11 2.91 -5.86 6.97
N HIS A 12 2.06 -6.51 7.76
CA HIS A 12 1.09 -5.80 8.63
C HIS A 12 1.74 -5.30 9.92
N SER A 13 2.74 -6.02 10.42
CA SER A 13 3.49 -5.71 11.64
C SER A 13 4.99 -5.72 11.38
N LYS A 14 5.76 -5.15 12.31
CA LYS A 14 7.23 -5.17 12.27
C LYS A 14 7.73 -6.60 12.24
N ARG A 15 8.68 -6.87 11.35
CA ARG A 15 9.38 -8.15 11.25
C ARG A 15 10.84 -7.99 11.68
N GLN A 16 11.39 -9.05 12.24
CA GLN A 16 12.83 -9.16 12.52
C GLN A 16 13.59 -9.64 11.28
N ASP A 17 12.98 -10.54 10.49
CA ASP A 17 13.59 -11.04 9.26
C ASP A 17 13.87 -9.91 8.27
N PRO A 18 15.04 -9.92 7.60
CA PRO A 18 15.38 -8.92 6.59
C PRO A 18 14.66 -9.17 5.26
N PHE A 19 13.94 -10.28 5.13
CA PHE A 19 13.18 -10.62 3.93
C PHE A 19 11.72 -10.92 4.28
N PHE A 20 10.85 -10.70 3.30
CA PHE A 20 9.44 -11.05 3.41
C PHE A 20 8.91 -11.51 2.06
N VAL A 21 8.24 -12.66 2.02
CA VAL A 21 7.71 -13.22 0.78
C VAL A 21 6.21 -13.45 0.92
N ARG A 22 5.48 -13.13 -0.16
CA ARG A 22 4.05 -13.37 -0.27
C ARG A 22 3.72 -13.93 -1.64
N LYS A 23 3.01 -15.06 -1.65
CA LYS A 23 2.55 -15.72 -2.87
C LYS A 23 1.06 -15.44 -3.08
N ASN A 24 0.63 -15.42 -4.33
CA ASN A 24 -0.76 -15.34 -4.73
C ASN A 24 -0.93 -16.08 -6.07
N GLY A 25 -1.35 -17.35 -6.01
CA GLY A 25 -1.35 -18.22 -7.19
C GLY A 25 0.06 -18.38 -7.78
N ASN A 26 0.21 -18.05 -9.06
CA ASN A 26 1.49 -18.08 -9.77
C ASN A 26 2.37 -16.85 -9.53
N PHE A 27 1.85 -15.82 -8.86
CA PHE A 27 2.57 -14.59 -8.53
C PHE A 27 3.26 -14.71 -7.17
N SER A 28 4.48 -14.20 -7.06
CA SER A 28 5.21 -14.08 -5.80
C SER A 28 5.88 -12.71 -5.71
N LEU A 29 5.64 -12.03 -4.59
CA LEU A 29 6.28 -10.79 -4.19
C LEU A 29 7.30 -11.10 -3.10
N ALA A 30 8.56 -10.72 -3.30
CA ALA A 30 9.60 -10.77 -2.29
C ALA A 30 10.10 -9.36 -1.99
N LEU A 31 10.28 -9.06 -0.70
CA LEU A 31 10.86 -7.83 -0.20
C LEU A 31 12.16 -8.17 0.48
N MET A 32 13.17 -7.35 0.25
CA MET A 32 14.46 -7.41 0.93
C MET A 32 14.77 -6.05 1.52
N ALA A 33 14.95 -6.01 2.84
CA ALA A 33 15.29 -4.81 3.57
C ALA A 33 16.79 -4.57 3.59
N HIS A 34 17.15 -3.30 3.73
CA HIS A 34 18.47 -2.95 4.24
C HIS A 34 18.63 -3.48 5.68
N PRO A 35 19.71 -4.22 6.01
CA PRO A 35 19.89 -4.86 7.32
C PRO A 35 19.72 -3.91 8.51
N ASP A 36 20.30 -2.71 8.44
CA ASP A 36 20.25 -1.73 9.54
C ASP A 36 18.92 -0.95 9.64
N ILE A 37 18.05 -1.05 8.64
CA ILE A 37 16.81 -0.26 8.55
C ILE A 37 15.61 -1.18 8.77
N GLY A 38 15.57 -2.33 8.12
CA GLY A 38 14.48 -3.32 8.17
C GLY A 38 13.32 -3.00 7.23
N LEU A 39 12.35 -3.92 7.17
CA LEU A 39 11.22 -3.85 6.22
C LEU A 39 10.20 -2.75 6.58
N PRO A 40 9.48 -2.18 5.58
CA PRO A 40 8.29 -1.36 5.80
C PRO A 40 7.13 -2.22 6.31
N TYR A 41 6.33 -1.66 7.21
CA TYR A 41 5.18 -2.38 7.76
C TYR A 41 4.05 -1.44 8.20
N GLY A 42 2.87 -2.01 8.41
CA GLY A 42 1.71 -1.27 8.89
C GLY A 42 1.13 -0.33 7.84
N SER A 43 0.28 0.60 8.28
CA SER A 43 -0.51 1.42 7.36
C SER A 43 0.30 2.51 6.66
N LEU A 44 1.30 3.08 7.33
CA LEU A 44 2.03 4.25 6.83
C LEU A 44 2.69 4.01 5.45
N PRO A 45 3.47 2.93 5.22
CA PRO A 45 4.00 2.63 3.89
C PRO A 45 2.94 2.54 2.79
N ARG A 46 1.76 1.98 3.10
CA ARG A 46 0.66 1.86 2.14
C ARG A 46 0.09 3.23 1.75
N LEU A 47 -0.07 4.10 2.75
CA LEU A 47 -0.50 5.48 2.53
C LEU A 47 0.54 6.28 1.74
N LEU A 48 1.83 6.08 2.04
CA LEU A 48 2.94 6.71 1.32
C LEU A 48 2.94 6.30 -0.15
N ILE A 49 2.83 5.00 -0.44
CA ILE A 49 2.71 4.50 -1.82
C ILE A 49 1.47 5.10 -2.48
N ALA A 50 0.31 5.05 -1.82
CA ALA A 50 -0.91 5.60 -2.38
C ALA A 50 -0.75 7.08 -2.74
N PHE A 51 -0.23 7.89 -1.80
CA PHE A 51 0.08 9.30 -2.01
C PHE A 51 1.02 9.53 -3.20
N LEU A 52 2.19 8.86 -3.22
CA LEU A 52 3.16 9.00 -4.31
C LEU A 52 2.55 8.66 -5.66
N THR A 53 1.76 7.57 -5.73
CA THR A 53 1.07 7.21 -6.98
C THR A 53 0.00 8.22 -7.38
N THR A 54 -0.74 8.78 -6.42
CA THR A 54 -1.75 9.79 -6.69
C THR A 54 -1.10 11.07 -7.21
N GLU A 55 -0.02 11.52 -6.60
CA GLU A 55 0.72 12.71 -7.02
C GLU A 55 1.37 12.51 -8.39
N ALA A 56 1.96 11.35 -8.65
CA ALA A 56 2.51 11.00 -9.96
C ALA A 56 1.47 11.08 -11.07
N VAL A 57 0.27 10.51 -10.84
CA VAL A 57 -0.84 10.56 -11.80
C VAL A 57 -1.39 11.98 -11.94
N ARG A 58 -1.48 12.74 -10.84
CA ARG A 58 -2.03 14.10 -10.83
C ARG A 58 -1.13 15.10 -11.55
N THR A 59 0.18 14.98 -11.37
CA THR A 59 1.18 15.91 -11.91
C THR A 59 1.81 15.42 -13.20
N ASN A 60 1.61 14.14 -13.54
CA ASN A 60 2.33 13.45 -14.60
C ASN A 60 3.86 13.61 -14.49
N SER A 61 4.36 13.64 -13.26
CA SER A 61 5.77 13.83 -12.93
C SER A 61 6.32 12.65 -12.13
N ARG A 62 7.56 12.26 -12.42
CA ARG A 62 8.32 11.33 -11.57
C ARG A 62 8.89 12.01 -10.33
N ASP A 63 9.07 13.33 -10.39
CA ASP A 63 9.60 14.13 -9.28
C ASP A 63 8.43 14.63 -8.42
N ILE A 64 8.30 14.04 -7.23
CA ILE A 64 7.20 14.32 -6.31
C ILE A 64 7.68 15.21 -5.17
N GLU A 65 7.03 16.36 -5.03
CA GLU A 65 7.19 17.24 -3.88
C GLU A 65 6.26 16.76 -2.75
N LEU A 66 6.84 16.40 -1.59
CA LEU A 66 6.04 15.89 -0.47
C LEU A 66 5.21 17.00 0.21
N GLY A 67 5.68 18.24 0.15
CA GLY A 67 4.99 19.41 0.69
C GLY A 67 5.96 20.48 1.15
N LYS A 68 5.41 21.61 1.61
CA LYS A 68 6.20 22.79 2.02
C LYS A 68 6.92 22.61 3.36
N SER A 69 6.51 21.61 4.14
CA SER A 69 7.10 21.24 5.43
C SER A 69 6.79 19.80 5.77
N LEU A 70 7.54 19.23 6.72
CA LEU A 70 7.23 17.93 7.28
C LEU A 70 5.83 17.88 7.91
N SER A 71 5.46 18.94 8.62
CA SER A 71 4.15 19.07 9.26
C SER A 71 3.02 19.13 8.23
N ASP A 72 3.21 19.80 7.10
CA ASP A 72 2.27 19.80 5.97
C ASP A 72 2.09 18.37 5.43
N PHE A 73 3.20 17.66 5.21
CA PHE A 73 3.15 16.28 4.75
C PHE A 73 2.44 15.34 5.74
N LEU A 74 2.72 15.46 7.04
CA LEU A 74 2.01 14.70 8.07
C LEU A 74 0.51 14.99 8.08
N THR A 75 0.14 16.27 7.89
CA THR A 75 -1.26 16.68 7.81
C THR A 75 -1.97 16.03 6.62
N LYS A 76 -1.30 15.93 5.46
CA LYS A 76 -1.81 15.17 4.29
C LYS A 76 -2.04 13.70 4.61
N LEU A 77 -1.22 13.09 5.48
CA LEU A 77 -1.38 11.72 5.98
C LEU A 77 -2.33 11.62 7.20
N LYS A 78 -2.96 12.73 7.61
CA LYS A 78 -3.73 12.90 8.85
C LYS A 78 -2.97 12.48 10.12
N GLU A 79 -1.64 12.51 10.09
CA GLU A 79 -0.79 12.20 11.24
C GLU A 79 -0.58 13.46 12.08
N THR A 80 -0.51 13.29 13.40
CA THR A 80 -0.21 14.40 14.30
C THR A 80 1.27 14.76 14.18
N PRO A 81 1.62 16.04 13.96
CA PRO A 81 3.01 16.49 13.84
C PRO A 81 3.69 16.61 15.21
N ASN A 82 3.73 15.51 15.97
CA ASN A 82 4.43 15.43 17.24
C ASN A 82 5.72 14.61 17.12
N GLY A 83 6.74 15.03 17.88
CA GLY A 83 8.04 14.35 17.99
C GLY A 83 8.06 13.24 19.05
N GLY A 84 9.26 12.75 19.36
CA GLY A 84 9.52 11.73 20.39
C GLY A 84 9.38 10.28 19.91
N PRO A 85 9.67 9.29 20.76
CA PRO A 85 9.79 7.87 20.38
C PRO A 85 8.52 7.24 19.77
N GLY A 86 7.34 7.82 20.03
CA GLY A 86 6.05 7.37 19.45
C GLY A 86 5.36 8.41 18.56
N GLY A 87 6.01 9.55 18.33
CA GLY A 87 5.43 10.67 17.58
C GLY A 87 5.19 10.34 16.11
N GLY A 88 4.20 11.00 15.50
CA GLY A 88 3.89 10.89 14.08
C GLY A 88 5.08 11.24 13.21
N ILE A 89 5.89 12.24 13.62
CA ILE A 89 7.11 12.64 12.89
C ILE A 89 8.08 11.47 12.82
N THR A 90 8.41 10.88 13.98
CA THR A 90 9.36 9.77 14.10
C THR A 90 8.90 8.57 13.27
N ARG A 91 7.62 8.21 13.39
CA ARG A 91 7.02 7.08 12.66
C ARG A 91 7.01 7.28 11.15
N VAL A 92 6.65 8.47 10.66
CA VAL A 92 6.64 8.77 9.21
C VAL A 92 8.06 8.71 8.66
N LYS A 93 9.03 9.38 9.31
CA LYS A 93 10.45 9.34 8.92
C LYS A 93 10.97 7.90 8.85
N GLU A 94 10.69 7.10 9.88
CA GLU A 94 11.11 5.71 9.95
C GLU A 94 10.52 4.88 8.80
N GLN A 95 9.21 4.96 8.59
CA GLN A 95 8.53 4.17 7.56
C GLN A 95 8.89 4.60 6.14
N MET A 96 9.17 5.88 5.91
CA MET A 96 9.71 6.35 4.62
C MET A 96 11.09 5.79 4.36
N ARG A 97 12.01 5.87 5.35
CA ARG A 97 13.36 5.30 5.22
C ARG A 97 13.31 3.79 4.95
N ARG A 98 12.47 3.05 5.69
CA ARG A 98 12.21 1.63 5.45
C ARG A 98 11.71 1.37 4.04
N LEU A 99 10.68 2.09 3.60
CA LEU A 99 10.05 1.92 2.29
C LEU A 99 11.04 2.18 1.14
N PHE A 100 11.75 3.31 1.17
CA PHE A 100 12.63 3.72 0.08
C PHE A 100 13.93 2.92 0.02
N SER A 101 14.34 2.30 1.12
CA SER A 101 15.50 1.39 1.16
C SER A 101 15.17 -0.07 0.80
N THR A 102 13.89 -0.41 0.63
CA THR A 102 13.47 -1.79 0.39
C THR A 102 13.49 -2.13 -1.09
N ARG A 103 14.13 -3.25 -1.42
CA ARG A 103 14.08 -3.85 -2.76
C ARG A 103 12.87 -4.77 -2.86
N ILE A 104 12.13 -4.66 -3.95
CA ILE A 104 10.95 -5.47 -4.21
C ILE A 104 11.18 -6.26 -5.50
N SER A 105 10.95 -7.57 -5.47
CA SER A 105 10.96 -8.41 -6.66
C SER A 105 9.61 -9.10 -6.83
N CYS A 106 9.16 -9.10 -8.07
CA CYS A 106 7.91 -9.68 -8.53
C CYS A 106 8.26 -10.84 -9.46
N THR A 107 7.73 -12.03 -9.20
CA THR A 107 7.96 -13.21 -10.04
C THR A 107 6.66 -13.88 -10.39
N TYR A 108 6.53 -14.33 -11.63
CA TYR A 108 5.45 -15.18 -12.11
C TYR A 108 6.02 -16.52 -12.54
N THR A 109 5.50 -17.60 -11.97
CA THR A 109 5.96 -18.96 -12.27
C THR A 109 4.79 -19.81 -12.76
N ASN A 110 4.83 -20.18 -14.05
CA ASN A 110 3.94 -21.14 -14.67
C ASN A 110 4.74 -22.40 -15.08
N LYS A 111 4.04 -23.46 -15.52
CA LYS A 111 4.68 -24.75 -15.89
C LYS A 111 5.84 -24.62 -16.90
N ASN A 112 5.75 -23.65 -17.82
CA ASN A 112 6.68 -23.51 -18.95
C ASN A 112 7.48 -22.20 -18.93
N LEU A 113 7.22 -21.29 -17.98
CA LEU A 113 7.82 -19.95 -17.96
C LEU A 113 7.97 -19.44 -16.54
N VAL A 114 9.18 -18.97 -16.23
CA VAL A 114 9.45 -18.11 -15.07
C VAL A 114 9.80 -16.74 -15.61
N SER A 115 9.04 -15.72 -15.21
CA SER A 115 9.36 -14.32 -15.49
C SER A 115 9.50 -13.54 -14.18
N GLY A 116 10.39 -12.56 -14.18
CA GLY A 116 10.69 -11.76 -13.00
C GLY A 116 10.89 -10.30 -13.35
N THR A 117 10.57 -9.43 -12.42
CA THR A 117 10.80 -7.99 -12.53
C THR A 117 11.13 -7.44 -11.16
N ASN A 118 12.18 -6.63 -11.07
CA ASN A 118 12.45 -5.85 -9.86
C ASN A 118 11.64 -4.56 -9.94
N LEU A 119 11.05 -4.19 -8.81
CA LEU A 119 10.25 -2.98 -8.64
C LEU A 119 10.94 -2.10 -7.61
N ASP A 120 11.69 -1.12 -8.07
CA ASP A 120 12.17 -0.06 -7.19
C ASP A 120 11.10 1.05 -7.16
N ILE A 121 10.75 1.55 -5.97
CA ILE A 121 9.71 2.60 -5.85
C ILE A 121 10.30 3.96 -6.23
N VAL A 122 11.56 4.19 -5.89
CA VAL A 122 12.27 5.47 -6.01
C VAL A 122 13.64 5.23 -6.63
N ASP A 123 14.07 6.13 -7.51
CA ASP A 123 15.46 6.19 -7.99
C ASP A 123 16.35 6.93 -6.99
N SER A 124 15.83 8.02 -6.42
CA SER A 124 16.50 8.83 -5.42
C SER A 124 15.50 9.53 -4.51
N TYR A 125 15.95 9.87 -3.30
CA TYR A 125 15.16 10.63 -2.35
C TYR A 125 16.06 11.51 -1.50
N ASP A 126 15.66 12.77 -1.32
CA ASP A 126 16.31 13.71 -0.42
C ASP A 126 15.33 14.10 0.68
N LEU A 127 15.59 13.62 1.89
CA LEU A 127 14.70 13.78 3.04
C LEU A 127 15.32 14.75 4.06
N TRP A 128 15.04 16.04 3.85
CA TRP A 128 15.57 17.13 4.66
C TRP A 128 14.73 17.33 5.93
N TRP A 129 15.11 16.66 7.01
CA TRP A 129 14.30 16.55 8.22
C TRP A 129 14.50 17.64 9.28
N HIS A 130 15.54 18.46 9.14
CA HIS A 130 15.95 19.48 10.10
C HIS A 130 16.05 20.84 9.39
N PRO A 131 15.23 21.84 9.76
CA PRO A 131 15.53 23.21 9.37
C PRO A 131 16.76 23.68 10.15
N THR A 132 17.78 24.16 9.45
CA THR A 132 19.05 24.59 10.05
C THR A 132 18.95 25.96 10.73
N SER A 133 17.83 26.68 10.57
CA SER A 133 17.61 28.00 11.18
C SER A 133 16.11 28.38 11.28
N PRO A 134 15.72 29.24 12.25
CA PRO A 134 14.32 29.65 12.47
C PRO A 134 13.67 30.34 11.26
N ASP A 135 14.46 31.03 10.42
CA ASP A 135 14.01 31.70 9.20
C ASP A 135 13.93 30.77 7.97
N GLN A 136 14.39 29.51 8.07
CA GLN A 136 14.28 28.51 7.01
C GLN A 136 12.98 27.69 7.07
N SER A 137 11.88 28.33 7.43
CA SER A 137 10.54 27.72 7.31
C SER A 137 10.16 27.41 5.84
N SER A 138 10.96 27.86 4.85
CA SER A 138 10.70 27.78 3.41
C SER A 138 11.53 26.76 2.61
N LEU A 139 12.47 26.02 3.22
CA LEU A 139 13.40 25.12 2.51
C LEU A 139 13.15 23.62 2.72
N PHE A 140 11.99 23.22 3.25
CA PHE A 140 11.60 21.80 3.21
C PHE A 140 11.11 21.46 1.81
N LYS A 141 12.05 21.25 0.88
CA LYS A 141 11.79 20.64 -0.42
C LYS A 141 12.24 19.19 -0.37
N SER A 142 11.56 18.38 0.43
CA SER A 142 11.81 16.93 0.36
C SER A 142 11.26 16.44 -0.97
N HIS A 143 12.17 16.06 -1.86
CA HIS A 143 11.87 15.52 -3.19
C HIS A 143 12.06 14.01 -3.18
N VAL A 144 11.14 13.33 -3.84
CA VAL A 144 11.24 11.91 -4.12
C VAL A 144 11.18 11.74 -5.63
N CYS A 145 12.24 11.24 -6.24
CA CYS A 145 12.26 10.86 -7.64
C CYS A 145 11.81 9.40 -7.76
N LEU A 146 10.63 9.19 -8.33
CA LEU A 146 10.10 7.85 -8.57
C LEU A 146 10.92 7.15 -9.65
N ASN A 147 11.14 5.85 -9.46
CA ASN A 147 11.74 5.03 -10.49
C ASN A 147 10.91 5.06 -11.77
N GLU A 148 11.57 5.11 -12.93
CA GLU A 148 10.89 5.24 -14.21
C GLU A 148 9.91 4.09 -14.49
N GLY A 149 10.29 2.85 -14.16
CA GLY A 149 9.43 1.68 -14.32
C GLY A 149 8.21 1.73 -13.41
N PHE A 150 8.41 2.14 -12.16
CA PHE A 150 7.32 2.35 -11.21
C PHE A 150 6.37 3.46 -11.66
N PHE A 151 6.91 4.61 -12.07
CA PHE A 151 6.15 5.75 -12.59
C PHE A 151 5.29 5.34 -13.80
N LYS A 152 5.87 4.62 -14.76
CA LYS A 152 5.14 4.07 -15.91
C LYS A 152 4.02 3.11 -15.49
N GLU A 153 4.27 2.20 -14.55
CA GLU A 153 3.23 1.27 -14.06
C GLU A 153 2.04 2.03 -13.48
N VAL A 154 2.29 3.01 -12.61
CA VAL A 154 1.24 3.67 -11.83
C VAL A 154 0.49 4.73 -12.63
N THR A 155 1.08 5.27 -13.69
CA THR A 155 0.43 6.23 -14.59
C THR A 155 -0.36 5.55 -15.71
N GLN A 156 0.13 4.43 -16.26
CA GLN A 156 -0.56 3.74 -17.36
C GLN A 156 -1.71 2.85 -16.90
N ARG A 157 -1.61 2.27 -15.69
CA ARG A 157 -2.62 1.32 -15.17
C ARG A 157 -2.93 1.59 -13.68
N PRO A 158 -3.42 2.78 -13.32
CA PRO A 158 -3.67 3.13 -11.93
C PRO A 158 -4.79 2.28 -11.33
N VAL A 159 -4.58 1.80 -10.10
CA VAL A 159 -5.68 1.28 -9.27
C VAL A 159 -6.49 2.48 -8.73
N PRO A 160 -7.82 2.55 -8.96
CA PRO A 160 -8.62 3.75 -8.69
C PRO A 160 -8.93 3.92 -7.20
N ILE A 161 -8.03 4.55 -6.43
CA ILE A 161 -8.13 4.66 -4.97
C ILE A 161 -8.51 6.08 -4.54
N ASP A 162 -9.48 6.21 -3.63
CA ASP A 162 -9.79 7.47 -2.94
C ASP A 162 -8.90 7.63 -1.69
N MET A 163 -8.08 8.68 -1.69
CA MET A 163 -7.23 9.00 -0.54
C MET A 163 -8.04 9.28 0.73
N ARG A 164 -9.25 9.83 0.64
CA ARG A 164 -10.11 10.10 1.81
C ARG A 164 -10.54 8.79 2.48
N ALA A 165 -10.86 7.77 1.68
CA ALA A 165 -11.21 6.44 2.16
C ALA A 165 -10.02 5.77 2.88
N LEU A 166 -8.83 5.85 2.27
CA LEU A 166 -7.61 5.35 2.90
C LEU A 166 -7.31 6.03 4.23
N MET A 167 -7.49 7.36 4.30
CA MET A 167 -7.29 8.10 5.54
C MET A 167 -8.30 7.73 6.63
N ALA A 168 -9.51 7.30 6.27
CA ALA A 168 -10.49 6.78 7.24
C ALA A 168 -10.11 5.39 7.77
N LEU A 169 -9.49 4.55 6.93
CA LEU A 169 -9.12 3.16 7.25
C LEU A 169 -7.70 3.00 7.80
N LYS A 170 -6.92 4.08 7.87
CA LYS A 170 -5.49 4.05 8.18
C LYS A 170 -5.10 3.40 9.51
N LYS A 171 -6.04 3.25 10.45
CA LYS A 171 -5.76 2.62 11.75
C LYS A 171 -5.50 1.11 11.63
N SER A 172 -5.85 0.49 10.50
CA SER A 172 -5.60 -0.93 10.25
C SER A 172 -4.97 -1.15 8.88
N PRO A 173 -3.76 -1.75 8.80
CA PRO A 173 -3.15 -2.07 7.51
C PRO A 173 -3.96 -3.11 6.74
N LEU A 174 -4.68 -3.98 7.45
CA LEU A 174 -5.58 -4.96 6.84
C LEU A 174 -6.80 -4.29 6.20
N GLU A 175 -7.38 -3.26 6.83
CA GLU A 175 -8.50 -2.50 6.23
C GLU A 175 -8.06 -1.75 4.98
N VAL A 176 -6.87 -1.14 5.01
CA VAL A 176 -6.25 -0.50 3.84
C VAL A 176 -6.05 -1.51 2.71
N ASP A 177 -5.49 -2.68 3.00
CA ASP A 177 -5.28 -3.73 2.00
C ASP A 177 -6.60 -4.23 1.41
N ILE A 178 -7.61 -4.51 2.25
CA ILE A 178 -8.94 -4.95 1.80
C ILE A 178 -9.56 -3.90 0.88
N TYR A 179 -9.47 -2.61 1.24
CA TYR A 179 -9.99 -1.52 0.42
C TYR A 179 -9.31 -1.47 -0.95
N CYS A 180 -7.98 -1.38 -0.98
CA CYS A 180 -7.22 -1.33 -2.24
C CYS A 180 -7.48 -2.57 -3.11
N TRP A 181 -7.55 -3.75 -2.48
CA TRP A 181 -7.88 -5.00 -3.13
C TRP A 181 -9.28 -4.99 -3.73
N LEU A 182 -10.30 -4.63 -2.96
CA LEU A 182 -11.68 -4.56 -3.44
C LEU A 182 -11.80 -3.62 -4.62
N THR A 183 -11.26 -2.42 -4.51
CA THR A 183 -11.36 -1.44 -5.58
C THR A 183 -10.62 -1.90 -6.84
N TYR A 184 -9.48 -2.58 -6.67
CA TYR A 184 -8.80 -3.22 -7.79
C TYR A 184 -9.65 -4.33 -8.44
N ARG A 185 -10.23 -5.25 -7.65
CA ARG A 185 -11.09 -6.32 -8.18
C ARG A 185 -12.30 -5.75 -8.93
N MET A 186 -12.99 -4.78 -8.35
CA MET A 186 -14.15 -4.13 -8.97
C MET A 186 -13.79 -3.36 -10.24
N SER A 187 -12.51 -3.03 -10.45
CA SER A 187 -12.07 -2.36 -11.67
C SER A 187 -12.05 -3.28 -12.90
N TYR A 188 -12.19 -4.59 -12.78
CA TYR A 188 -12.20 -5.48 -13.95
C TYR A 188 -13.17 -6.66 -13.82
N LEU A 189 -13.97 -6.70 -12.76
CA LEU A 189 -14.89 -7.79 -12.51
C LEU A 189 -16.13 -7.68 -13.41
N GLU A 190 -16.26 -8.61 -14.35
CA GLU A 190 -17.39 -8.65 -15.29
C GLU A 190 -18.51 -9.60 -14.86
N ARG A 191 -18.19 -10.61 -14.03
CA ARG A 191 -19.14 -11.63 -13.57
C ARG A 191 -19.00 -11.89 -12.08
N THR A 192 -20.04 -12.46 -11.48
CA THR A 192 -19.99 -12.91 -10.09
C THR A 192 -18.94 -14.01 -9.92
N ILE A 193 -18.10 -13.88 -8.90
CA ILE A 193 -17.11 -14.90 -8.54
C ILE A 193 -17.11 -15.12 -7.03
N VAL A 194 -16.62 -16.29 -6.61
CA VAL A 194 -16.33 -16.58 -5.21
C VAL A 194 -14.83 -16.81 -5.06
N ILE A 195 -14.19 -16.05 -4.18
CA ILE A 195 -12.77 -16.19 -3.87
C ILE A 195 -12.68 -16.98 -2.57
N SER A 196 -11.95 -18.10 -2.58
CA SER A 196 -11.89 -18.98 -1.41
C SER A 196 -11.27 -18.27 -0.21
N TRP A 197 -11.63 -18.70 1.00
CA TRP A 197 -11.01 -18.16 2.21
C TRP A 197 -9.50 -18.47 2.27
N GLN A 198 -9.09 -19.60 1.71
CA GLN A 198 -7.69 -20.00 1.55
C GLN A 198 -6.91 -18.99 0.71
N ASP A 199 -7.42 -18.66 -0.48
CA ASP A 199 -6.75 -17.71 -1.39
C ASP A 199 -6.67 -16.31 -0.77
N LEU A 200 -7.74 -15.87 -0.09
CA LEU A 200 -7.75 -14.59 0.62
C LEU A 200 -6.73 -14.55 1.76
N GLN A 201 -6.57 -15.64 2.51
CA GLN A 201 -5.59 -15.72 3.59
C GLN A 201 -4.17 -15.64 3.06
N ILE A 202 -3.88 -16.36 1.97
CA ILE A 202 -2.59 -16.35 1.29
C ILE A 202 -2.28 -14.95 0.75
N GLN A 203 -3.25 -14.31 0.09
CA GLN A 203 -3.09 -13.00 -0.54
C GLN A 203 -2.95 -11.86 0.48
N ILE A 204 -3.79 -11.85 1.52
CA ILE A 204 -3.97 -10.69 2.42
C ILE A 204 -3.55 -11.01 3.87
N GLY A 205 -3.83 -12.21 4.37
CA GLY A 205 -3.89 -12.53 5.80
C GLY A 205 -2.74 -13.39 6.37
N SER A 206 -1.49 -13.06 6.06
CA SER A 206 -0.33 -13.94 6.36
C SER A 206 0.02 -14.14 7.83
N SER A 207 -0.67 -13.49 8.78
CA SER A 207 -0.35 -13.58 10.23
C SER A 207 -1.29 -14.48 11.04
N TYR A 208 -2.36 -15.00 10.43
CA TYR A 208 -3.33 -15.83 11.15
C TYR A 208 -3.01 -17.31 10.98
N ALA A 209 -2.74 -18.01 12.08
CA ALA A 209 -2.46 -19.46 12.04
C ALA A 209 -3.72 -20.28 11.72
N ARG A 210 -4.89 -19.87 12.22
CA ARG A 210 -6.15 -20.60 12.06
C ARG A 210 -7.08 -19.90 11.07
N MET A 211 -7.59 -20.65 10.10
CA MET A 211 -8.53 -20.15 9.09
C MET A 211 -9.80 -19.53 9.68
N ARG A 212 -10.33 -20.12 10.76
CA ARG A 212 -11.52 -19.59 11.46
C ARG A 212 -11.29 -18.18 12.00
N ASP A 213 -10.11 -17.94 12.59
CA ASP A 213 -9.75 -16.63 13.15
C ASP A 213 -9.55 -15.60 12.05
N PHE A 214 -8.87 -16.00 10.97
CA PHE A 214 -8.73 -15.17 9.77
C PHE A 214 -10.10 -14.75 9.23
N LYS A 215 -11.00 -15.72 8.97
CA LYS A 215 -12.33 -15.45 8.44
C LYS A 215 -13.12 -14.48 9.33
N ALA A 216 -13.13 -14.72 10.65
CA ALA A 216 -13.83 -13.86 11.59
C ALA A 216 -13.29 -12.42 11.57
N LYS A 217 -11.97 -12.25 11.63
CA LYS A 217 -11.34 -10.92 11.60
C LYS A 217 -11.49 -10.24 10.24
N PHE A 218 -11.33 -10.97 9.15
CA PHE A 218 -11.50 -10.44 7.81
C PHE A 218 -12.91 -9.87 7.62
N ILE A 219 -13.96 -10.61 8.03
CA ILE A 219 -15.34 -10.12 7.94
C ILE A 219 -15.55 -8.87 8.79
N GLN A 220 -14.99 -8.83 10.01
CA GLN A 220 -15.06 -7.65 10.87
C GLN A 220 -14.45 -6.41 10.19
N HIS A 221 -13.25 -6.55 9.61
CA HIS A 221 -12.57 -5.46 8.91
C HIS A 221 -13.27 -5.10 7.59
N LEU A 222 -13.78 -6.09 6.86
CA LEU A 222 -14.55 -5.90 5.63
C LEU A 222 -15.77 -5.01 5.89
N ASN A 223 -16.52 -5.25 6.98
CA ASN A 223 -17.69 -4.43 7.30
C ASN A 223 -17.33 -2.94 7.49
N ARG A 224 -16.17 -2.64 8.08
CA ARG A 224 -15.68 -1.25 8.20
C ARG A 224 -15.28 -0.67 6.85
N VAL A 225 -14.66 -1.47 5.99
CA VAL A 225 -14.35 -1.05 4.62
C VAL A 225 -15.62 -0.76 3.83
N LEU A 226 -16.66 -1.58 3.98
CA LEU A 226 -17.96 -1.37 3.31
C LEU A 226 -18.71 -0.15 3.84
N ALA A 227 -18.51 0.24 5.10
CA ALA A 227 -19.04 1.51 5.60
C ALA A 227 -18.41 2.73 4.89
N VAL A 228 -17.17 2.61 4.42
CA VAL A 228 -16.47 3.64 3.66
C VAL A 228 -16.70 3.51 2.15
N TYR A 229 -16.89 2.29 1.64
CA TYR A 229 -17.12 1.98 0.22
C TYR A 229 -18.44 1.17 0.04
N PRO A 230 -19.60 1.81 0.24
CA PRO A 230 -20.90 1.13 0.33
C PRO A 230 -21.41 0.56 -1.00
N SER A 231 -20.92 1.07 -2.14
CA SER A 231 -21.32 0.58 -3.45
C SER A 231 -20.68 -0.77 -3.82
N ALA A 232 -19.67 -1.23 -3.08
CA ALA A 232 -19.03 -2.53 -3.30
C ALA A 232 -19.99 -3.68 -2.99
N ARG A 233 -20.35 -4.47 -4.03
CA ARG A 233 -21.27 -5.60 -3.87
C ARG A 233 -20.52 -6.87 -3.52
N VAL A 234 -20.27 -7.07 -2.24
CA VAL A 234 -19.57 -8.25 -1.72
C VAL A 234 -20.30 -8.88 -0.53
N ARG A 235 -20.19 -10.19 -0.40
CA ARG A 235 -20.85 -10.94 0.68
C ARG A 235 -20.03 -12.15 1.09
N ALA A 236 -19.88 -12.34 2.40
CA ALA A 236 -19.28 -13.56 2.93
C ALA A 236 -20.22 -14.76 2.72
N VAL A 237 -19.70 -15.82 2.11
CA VAL A 237 -20.40 -17.11 1.94
C VAL A 237 -19.63 -18.23 2.65
N LYS A 238 -20.18 -19.45 2.67
CA LYS A 238 -19.57 -20.58 3.38
C LYS A 238 -18.11 -20.80 2.94
N ASN A 239 -17.89 -20.90 1.63
CA ASN A 239 -16.61 -21.30 1.02
C ASN A 239 -15.70 -20.14 0.63
N GLY A 240 -16.13 -18.87 0.78
CA GLY A 240 -15.31 -17.74 0.39
C GLY A 240 -16.00 -16.38 0.53
N LEU A 241 -15.44 -15.38 -0.14
CA LEU A 241 -16.06 -14.09 -0.37
C LEU A 241 -16.65 -14.05 -1.78
N GLU A 242 -17.97 -13.87 -1.88
CA GLU A 242 -18.67 -13.63 -3.14
C GLU A 242 -18.49 -12.15 -3.52
N LEU A 243 -18.05 -11.90 -4.74
CA LEU A 243 -17.95 -10.57 -5.34
C LEU A 243 -18.87 -10.52 -6.54
N LYS A 244 -19.74 -9.50 -6.59
CA LYS A 244 -20.59 -9.20 -7.75
C LYS A 244 -20.08 -7.92 -8.42
N PRO A 245 -20.21 -7.78 -9.74
CA PRO A 245 -19.87 -6.53 -10.42
C PRO A 245 -20.57 -5.32 -9.79
N SER A 246 -19.78 -4.30 -9.49
CA SER A 246 -20.24 -3.02 -8.93
C SER A 246 -19.28 -1.89 -9.30
N LEU A 247 -19.73 -0.65 -9.16
CA LEU A 247 -18.89 0.52 -9.42
C LEU A 247 -17.67 0.53 -8.51
N THR A 248 -16.52 0.93 -9.06
CA THR A 248 -15.33 1.31 -8.26
C THR A 248 -15.66 2.50 -7.37
N HIS A 249 -14.93 2.69 -6.26
CA HIS A 249 -15.20 3.81 -5.35
C HIS A 249 -15.02 5.17 -6.04
N ILE A 250 -14.00 5.27 -6.91
CA ILE A 250 -13.84 6.39 -7.83
C ILE A 250 -13.75 5.86 -9.27
N PRO A 251 -14.08 6.68 -10.30
CA PRO A 251 -13.92 6.28 -11.69
C PRO A 251 -12.47 5.90 -12.02
N LYS A 252 -12.31 5.01 -13.00
CA LYS A 252 -11.00 4.73 -13.59
C LYS A 252 -10.54 5.98 -14.35
N ARG A 253 -9.24 6.28 -14.26
CA ARG A 253 -8.58 7.25 -15.14
C ARG A 253 -7.86 6.50 -16.24
#